data_AF-A0A9D8AWR4-F1
#
_entry.id   AF-A0A9D8AWR4-F1
#
_cell.length_a   1.000
_cell.length_b   1.000
_cell.length_c   1.000
_cell.angle_alpha   90.00
_cell.angle_beta   90.00
_cell.angle_gamma   90.00
#
_symmetry.space_group_name_H-M   'P 1'
#
loop_
_entity.id
_entity.type
_entity.pdbx_description
1 polymer ?
#
loop_
_entity_poly.entity_id
_entity_poly.type
_entity_poly.pdbx_seq_one_letter_code
_entity_poly.pdbx_strand_id
1 'polypeptide(L)'
;MKRLVSCMLLGVILLTACGAPKTVIVTQEVTRVVEVTQVVKEDPASKPAPTFTRYPTYTPYPTHTLFPTPTNTATTTPTMGPTSTPTVTPTPSAMPTEMSTQAPTRPPVTPAPVVPPTPAMTQIKDTDPGPPFTIVVSANRSGENSTYKVTGTMFNHSSKMYEAVGMNATFYDDQNFRHGPLDVNVPFQLLAPGEETPFSIEIAARRVQSFLLHPEGRATGRESAPVTLSNVSLSYAGTDSVRISGLAANPNAFMIKNVAVAGVLLDGSGQIVSLGSTYVLQEDITQNSSVAFDLRIPRVPFLRYQLYAQSERDWE
;
A
#
# COMPACT_ATOMS: atom_id res chain seq x y z
N MET A 1 11.23 -37.52 61.14
CA MET A 1 12.32 -37.28 62.12
C MET A 1 13.52 -36.76 61.31
N LYS A 2 14.10 -35.57 61.43
CA LYS A 2 14.05 -34.43 62.37
C LYS A 2 14.40 -33.15 61.56
N ARG A 3 13.63 -32.09 61.78
CA ARG A 3 13.96 -30.65 62.01
C ARG A 3 14.92 -29.93 61.02
N LEU A 4 14.56 -28.85 60.31
CA LEU A 4 13.99 -27.52 60.70
C LEU A 4 15.06 -26.55 61.27
N VAL A 5 14.96 -25.26 60.87
CA VAL A 5 15.60 -23.99 61.36
C VAL A 5 16.34 -23.28 60.20
N SER A 6 15.77 -22.26 59.52
CA SER A 6 15.38 -20.90 59.93
C SER A 6 16.57 -19.97 60.18
N CYS A 7 16.71 -18.89 59.39
CA CYS A 7 16.99 -17.55 59.90
C CYS A 7 16.89 -16.49 58.79
N MET A 8 15.88 -15.61 58.95
CA MET A 8 15.85 -14.24 58.44
C MET A 8 17.17 -13.52 58.74
N LEU A 9 17.62 -12.65 57.84
CA LEU A 9 18.24 -11.39 58.24
C LEU A 9 17.83 -10.27 57.28
N LEU A 10 17.04 -9.36 57.83
CA LEU A 10 16.67 -8.05 57.29
C LEU A 10 17.72 -7.04 57.80
N GLY A 11 18.27 -6.18 56.93
CA GLY A 11 19.33 -5.23 57.32
C GLY A 11 19.65 -4.13 56.29
N VAL A 12 18.66 -3.28 55.99
CA VAL A 12 18.68 -1.80 55.90
C VAL A 12 19.99 -1.04 55.54
N ILE A 13 19.93 -0.38 54.36
CA ILE A 13 20.43 0.96 53.94
C ILE A 13 21.94 1.24 53.75
N LEU A 14 22.29 1.56 52.50
CA LEU A 14 23.18 2.69 52.16
C LEU A 14 22.72 3.34 50.84
N LEU A 15 22.30 4.60 50.96
CA LEU A 15 21.98 5.51 49.85
C LEU A 15 23.26 5.89 49.10
N THR A 16 23.34 5.56 47.82
CA THR A 16 24.24 6.23 46.86
C THR A 16 23.40 6.71 45.67
N ALA A 17 22.99 7.97 45.74
CA ALA A 17 22.45 8.72 44.63
C ALA A 17 23.59 9.04 43.65
N CYS A 18 23.72 8.26 42.58
CA CYS A 18 24.51 8.63 41.42
C CYS A 18 23.54 9.08 40.33
N GLY A 19 23.60 10.36 39.98
CA GLY A 19 22.74 10.97 38.97
C GLY A 19 22.88 10.28 37.63
N ALA A 20 21.82 9.63 37.18
CA ALA A 20 21.70 9.18 35.80
C ALA A 20 21.51 10.42 34.90
N PRO A 21 22.23 10.55 33.77
CA PRO A 21 21.95 11.61 32.81
C PRO A 21 20.52 11.43 32.31
N LYS A 22 19.68 12.47 32.46
CA LYS A 22 18.38 12.55 31.80
C LYS A 22 18.61 12.50 30.29
N THR A 23 18.36 11.35 29.69
CA THR A 23 18.23 11.22 28.24
C THR A 23 16.98 11.99 27.83
N VAL A 24 17.19 13.19 27.27
CA VAL A 24 16.15 13.91 26.54
C VAL A 24 15.92 13.13 25.25
N ILE A 25 14.83 12.38 25.18
CA ILE A 25 14.33 11.85 23.91
C ILE A 25 13.75 13.05 23.16
N VAL A 26 14.55 13.62 22.26
CA VAL A 26 14.05 14.56 21.26
C VAL A 26 13.27 13.72 20.24
N THR A 27 11.95 13.65 20.37
CA THR A 27 11.08 13.16 19.31
C THR A 27 11.11 14.18 18.20
N GLN A 28 12.10 14.07 17.31
CA GLN A 28 12.12 14.85 16.09
C GLN A 28 11.04 14.25 15.17
N GLU A 29 9.91 14.94 15.01
CA GLU A 29 9.00 14.66 13.90
C GLU A 29 9.76 14.94 12.60
N VAL A 30 10.33 13.87 12.03
CA VAL A 30 10.91 13.92 10.70
C VAL A 30 9.74 13.94 9.72
N THR A 31 9.27 15.14 9.39
CA THR A 31 8.45 15.39 8.20
C THR A 31 9.33 15.15 6.98
N ARG A 32 9.53 13.88 6.61
CA ARG A 32 10.19 13.52 5.36
C ARG A 32 9.20 13.80 4.22
N VAL A 33 9.56 14.73 3.35
CA VAL A 33 8.91 14.93 2.06
C VAL A 33 9.06 13.62 1.28
N VAL A 34 7.97 12.85 1.18
CA VAL A 34 7.92 11.65 0.37
C VAL A 34 7.74 12.09 -1.08
N GLU A 35 8.75 11.89 -1.91
CA GLU A 35 8.60 12.08 -3.36
C GLU A 35 7.62 11.04 -3.91
N VAL A 36 6.45 11.52 -4.35
CA VAL A 36 5.44 10.72 -5.05
C VAL A 36 5.87 10.62 -6.51
N THR A 37 6.49 9.51 -6.91
CA THR A 37 6.75 9.24 -8.34
C THR A 37 5.53 8.53 -8.92
N GLN A 38 4.65 9.29 -9.59
CA GLN A 38 3.57 8.73 -10.39
C GLN A 38 4.11 8.34 -11.76
N VAL A 39 4.09 7.05 -12.11
CA VAL A 39 4.36 6.60 -13.48
C VAL A 39 3.04 6.58 -14.24
N VAL A 40 2.75 7.67 -14.95
CA VAL A 40 1.65 7.69 -15.95
C VAL A 40 2.23 7.15 -17.24
N LYS A 41 1.70 6.03 -17.73
CA LYS A 41 2.09 5.41 -19.00
C LYS A 41 1.21 6.00 -20.11
N GLU A 42 1.81 6.65 -21.11
CA GLU A 42 1.09 7.20 -22.27
C GLU A 42 0.58 6.07 -23.19
N ASP A 43 -0.64 6.25 -23.70
CA ASP A 43 -1.39 5.29 -24.53
C ASP A 43 -1.03 5.41 -26.02
N PRO A 44 -0.69 4.32 -26.74
CA PRO A 44 -0.50 4.36 -28.19
C PRO A 44 -1.83 4.42 -28.97
N ALA A 45 -1.87 5.35 -29.93
CA ALA A 45 -2.97 5.69 -30.84
C ALA A 45 -3.97 4.56 -31.22
N SER A 46 -5.25 4.87 -31.00
CA SER A 46 -6.43 4.04 -31.22
C SER A 46 -6.68 3.61 -32.69
N LYS A 47 -6.96 2.32 -32.90
CA LYS A 47 -7.54 1.75 -34.13
C LYS A 47 -9.08 1.66 -34.01
N PRO A 48 -9.88 1.84 -35.09
CA PRO A 48 -11.34 1.88 -34.97
C PRO A 48 -11.96 0.54 -34.54
N ALA A 49 -12.96 0.63 -33.66
CA ALA A 49 -13.68 -0.47 -33.02
C ALA A 49 -14.77 -1.09 -33.94
N PRO A 50 -15.06 -2.39 -33.80
CA PRO A 50 -16.12 -3.07 -34.55
C PRO A 50 -17.53 -2.73 -34.03
N THR A 51 -18.48 -2.60 -34.95
CA THR A 51 -19.90 -2.33 -34.69
C THR A 51 -20.62 -3.58 -34.17
N PHE A 52 -21.13 -3.55 -32.94
CA PHE A 52 -21.89 -4.67 -32.36
C PHE A 52 -23.41 -4.42 -32.33
N THR A 53 -24.15 -5.49 -32.60
CA THR A 53 -25.62 -5.59 -32.54
C THR A 53 -26.14 -5.77 -31.12
N ARG A 54 -27.26 -5.09 -30.79
CA ARG A 54 -27.86 -5.07 -29.44
C ARG A 54 -28.43 -6.43 -29.03
N TYR A 55 -28.20 -6.82 -27.77
CA TYR A 55 -28.83 -7.96 -27.09
C TYR A 55 -30.00 -7.50 -26.17
N PRO A 56 -30.89 -8.42 -25.73
CA PRO A 56 -32.21 -8.09 -25.22
C PRO A 56 -32.18 -7.51 -23.81
N THR A 57 -33.14 -6.63 -23.57
CA THR A 57 -33.38 -5.87 -22.34
C THR A 57 -33.79 -6.79 -21.19
N TYR A 58 -33.02 -6.78 -20.09
CA TYR A 58 -33.40 -7.43 -18.85
C TYR A 58 -34.42 -6.60 -18.07
N THR A 59 -35.30 -7.31 -17.37
CA THR A 59 -36.37 -6.76 -16.52
C THR A 59 -35.79 -6.37 -15.16
N PRO A 60 -36.00 -5.13 -14.65
CA PRO A 60 -35.38 -4.69 -13.39
C PRO A 60 -35.97 -5.40 -12.16
N TYR A 61 -35.10 -5.65 -11.18
CA TYR A 61 -35.47 -6.16 -9.84
C TYR A 61 -36.17 -5.08 -8.98
N PRO A 62 -37.04 -5.45 -8.03
CA PRO A 62 -37.79 -4.52 -7.20
C PRO A 62 -36.91 -3.64 -6.31
N THR A 63 -37.23 -2.35 -6.31
CA THR A 63 -36.58 -1.29 -5.54
C THR A 63 -36.92 -1.41 -4.04
N HIS A 64 -35.90 -1.49 -3.18
CA HIS A 64 -36.08 -1.40 -1.74
C HIS A 64 -36.36 0.06 -1.32
N THR A 65 -37.43 0.27 -0.56
CA THR A 65 -37.83 1.55 0.01
C THR A 65 -36.93 1.90 1.20
N LEU A 66 -36.25 3.04 1.15
CA LEU A 66 -35.38 3.51 2.23
C LEU A 66 -36.22 4.01 3.43
N PHE A 67 -35.78 3.64 4.64
CA PHE A 67 -36.34 4.16 5.90
C PHE A 67 -35.99 5.65 6.09
N PRO A 68 -36.88 6.45 6.71
CA PRO A 68 -36.64 7.87 6.93
C PRO A 68 -35.54 8.11 7.97
N THR A 69 -34.61 8.99 7.61
CA THR A 69 -33.53 9.51 8.48
C THR A 69 -34.09 10.45 9.55
N PRO A 70 -33.72 10.33 10.83
CA PRO A 70 -34.16 11.28 11.85
C PRO A 70 -33.58 12.67 11.63
N THR A 71 -34.45 13.68 11.71
CA THR A 71 -34.12 15.11 11.63
C THR A 71 -33.46 15.57 12.93
N ASN A 72 -32.21 16.06 12.86
CA ASN A 72 -31.54 16.67 14.00
C ASN A 72 -32.10 18.06 14.31
N THR A 73 -32.48 18.26 15.57
CA THR A 73 -32.93 19.53 16.16
C THR A 73 -31.81 20.57 16.19
N ALA A 74 -32.13 21.82 15.87
CA ALA A 74 -31.19 22.94 15.84
C ALA A 74 -30.64 23.28 17.25
N THR A 75 -29.32 23.34 17.38
CA THR A 75 -28.61 23.86 18.55
C THR A 75 -28.43 25.37 18.41
N THR A 76 -28.88 26.13 19.41
CA THR A 76 -28.72 27.60 19.47
C THR A 76 -27.28 28.00 19.77
N THR A 77 -26.69 28.83 18.91
CA THR A 77 -25.37 29.44 19.07
C THR A 77 -25.42 30.62 20.06
N PRO A 78 -24.55 30.68 21.09
CA PRO A 78 -24.43 31.87 21.93
C PRO A 78 -23.66 32.98 21.20
N THR A 79 -24.19 34.19 21.24
CA THR A 79 -23.58 35.42 20.71
C THR A 79 -22.49 35.90 21.68
N MET A 80 -21.23 35.96 21.23
CA MET A 80 -20.15 36.63 21.98
C MET A 80 -20.13 38.13 21.66
N GLY A 81 -20.01 38.94 22.72
CA GLY A 81 -19.91 40.40 22.65
C GLY A 81 -18.57 40.93 22.12
N PRO A 82 -18.45 42.26 21.90
CA PRO A 82 -17.28 42.87 21.27
C PRO A 82 -16.05 42.87 22.19
N THR A 83 -14.96 42.28 21.70
CA THR A 83 -13.63 42.31 22.34
C THR A 83 -12.92 43.62 22.01
N SER A 84 -12.41 44.30 23.03
CA SER A 84 -11.66 45.56 22.93
C SER A 84 -10.30 45.39 22.25
N THR A 85 -10.01 46.24 21.27
CA THR A 85 -8.73 46.35 20.56
C THR A 85 -7.67 47.01 21.45
N PRO A 86 -6.51 46.37 21.73
CA PRO A 86 -5.40 47.07 22.37
C PRO A 86 -4.63 47.92 21.35
N THR A 87 -4.38 49.18 21.72
CA THR A 87 -3.52 50.12 21.00
C THR A 87 -2.06 49.75 21.24
N VAL A 88 -1.29 49.53 20.17
CA VAL A 88 0.15 49.24 20.24
C VAL A 88 0.94 50.55 20.07
N THR A 89 1.80 50.84 21.05
CA THR A 89 2.78 51.94 21.03
C THR A 89 3.98 51.57 20.15
N PRO A 90 4.47 52.45 19.25
CA PRO A 90 5.66 52.16 18.45
C PRO A 90 6.94 52.23 19.30
N THR A 91 7.75 51.18 19.25
CA THR A 91 9.11 51.14 19.83
C THR A 91 10.13 51.65 18.81
N PRO A 92 11.11 52.48 19.20
CA PRO A 92 12.08 53.05 18.27
C PRO A 92 13.13 52.05 17.78
N SER A 93 13.57 52.34 16.55
CA SER A 93 14.64 51.72 15.76
C SER A 93 15.96 51.54 16.54
N ALA A 94 16.56 50.35 16.41
CA ALA A 94 17.95 50.10 16.80
C ALA A 94 18.68 49.21 15.76
N MET A 95 19.64 49.85 15.10
CA MET A 95 20.98 49.42 14.67
C MET A 95 21.16 48.28 13.64
N PRO A 96 22.14 48.40 12.70
CA PRO A 96 22.38 47.38 11.67
C PRO A 96 23.03 46.12 12.26
N THR A 97 22.45 44.96 11.98
CA THR A 97 23.03 43.64 12.29
C THR A 97 24.23 43.37 11.38
N GLU A 98 25.36 43.02 11.98
CA GLU A 98 26.56 42.57 11.27
C GLU A 98 26.27 41.36 10.38
N MET A 99 26.82 41.42 9.17
CA MET A 99 26.69 40.42 8.12
C MET A 99 27.52 39.18 8.53
N SER A 100 26.88 38.17 9.12
CA SER A 100 27.54 36.90 9.43
C SER A 100 27.85 36.15 8.13
N THR A 101 29.14 36.01 7.83
CA THR A 101 29.68 35.20 6.74
C THR A 101 29.16 33.76 6.85
N GLN A 102 28.47 33.27 5.80
CA GLN A 102 28.03 31.88 5.72
C GLN A 102 29.24 30.94 5.76
N ALA A 103 29.24 30.00 6.70
CA ALA A 103 30.20 28.90 6.70
C ALA A 103 30.01 28.05 5.42
N PRO A 104 31.10 27.58 4.78
CA PRO A 104 31.01 26.83 3.53
C PRO A 104 30.14 25.58 3.68
N THR A 105 29.09 25.52 2.87
CA THR A 105 28.19 24.36 2.74
C THR A 105 29.02 23.13 2.39
N ARG A 106 29.00 22.11 3.26
CA ARG A 106 29.65 20.82 2.99
C ARG A 106 29.16 20.29 1.64
N PRO A 107 30.05 19.86 0.73
CA PRO A 107 29.62 19.30 -0.54
C PRO A 107 28.66 18.12 -0.31
N PRO A 108 27.62 17.96 -1.14
CA PRO A 108 26.65 16.88 -0.99
C PRO A 108 27.40 15.54 -1.01
N VAL A 109 27.25 14.77 0.06
CA VAL A 109 27.79 13.41 0.13
C VAL A 109 26.93 12.55 -0.80
N THR A 110 27.53 12.04 -1.86
CA THR A 110 26.88 11.06 -2.74
C THR A 110 26.41 9.88 -1.87
N PRO A 111 25.10 9.57 -1.82
CA PRO A 111 24.61 8.44 -1.04
C PRO A 111 25.27 7.16 -1.54
N ALA A 112 25.74 6.33 -0.60
CA ALA A 112 26.32 5.04 -0.93
C ALA A 112 25.26 4.17 -1.65
N PRO A 113 25.66 3.39 -2.67
CA PRO A 113 24.74 2.50 -3.37
C PRO A 113 24.12 1.50 -2.39
N VAL A 114 22.79 1.37 -2.43
CA VAL A 114 22.05 0.41 -1.61
C VAL A 114 22.24 -0.98 -2.24
N VAL A 115 22.92 -1.88 -1.53
CA VAL A 115 23.07 -3.28 -1.96
C VAL A 115 21.78 -4.04 -1.65
N PRO A 116 21.16 -4.73 -2.62
CA PRO A 116 19.96 -5.52 -2.35
C PRO A 116 20.28 -6.69 -1.39
N PRO A 117 19.35 -7.06 -0.50
CA PRO A 117 19.55 -8.16 0.43
C PRO A 117 19.69 -9.50 -0.31
N THR A 118 20.48 -10.41 0.28
CA THR A 118 20.57 -11.79 -0.21
C THR A 118 19.20 -12.48 -0.11
N PRO A 119 18.71 -13.15 -1.18
CA PRO A 119 17.46 -13.90 -1.14
C PRO A 119 17.45 -14.98 -0.06
N ALA A 120 16.35 -15.12 0.66
CA ALA A 120 16.23 -16.10 1.75
C ALA A 120 15.99 -17.54 1.25
N MET A 121 15.42 -17.70 0.07
CA MET A 121 15.04 -18.99 -0.52
C MET A 121 15.44 -19.07 -2.00
N THR A 122 15.58 -20.26 -2.55
CA THR A 122 15.76 -20.46 -3.99
C THR A 122 14.40 -20.53 -4.69
N GLN A 123 14.21 -19.75 -5.76
CA GLN A 123 13.03 -19.91 -6.60
C GLN A 123 13.24 -21.11 -7.55
N ILE A 124 12.32 -22.07 -7.49
CA ILE A 124 12.23 -23.17 -8.44
C ILE A 124 11.51 -22.66 -9.69
N LYS A 125 12.07 -22.96 -10.86
CA LYS A 125 11.46 -22.64 -12.14
C LYS A 125 10.16 -23.42 -12.31
N ASP A 126 9.07 -22.72 -12.60
CA ASP A 126 7.83 -23.37 -13.01
C ASP A 126 7.99 -23.97 -14.43
N THR A 127 7.51 -25.20 -14.57
CA THR A 127 7.54 -25.96 -15.83
C THR A 127 6.15 -26.42 -16.26
N ASP A 128 5.14 -26.22 -15.41
CA ASP A 128 3.75 -26.52 -15.71
C ASP A 128 3.19 -25.41 -16.63
N PRO A 129 2.49 -25.74 -17.72
CA PRO A 129 1.85 -24.74 -18.56
C PRO A 129 0.81 -23.91 -17.78
N GLY A 130 1.15 -22.67 -17.47
CA GLY A 130 0.22 -21.63 -17.05
C GLY A 130 -0.15 -20.65 -18.18
N PRO A 131 -0.98 -19.65 -17.88
CA PRO A 131 -1.07 -18.47 -18.74
C PRO A 131 0.34 -17.86 -18.93
N PRO A 132 0.62 -17.21 -20.07
CA PRO A 132 1.93 -16.65 -20.43
C PRO A 132 2.23 -15.36 -19.65
N PHE A 133 2.22 -15.45 -18.32
CA PHE A 133 2.59 -14.38 -17.42
C PHE A 133 4.06 -14.46 -17.06
N THR A 134 4.72 -13.31 -16.99
CA THR A 134 6.06 -13.19 -16.42
C THR A 134 5.93 -12.80 -14.97
N ILE A 135 6.57 -13.57 -14.08
CA ILE A 135 6.65 -13.27 -12.66
C ILE A 135 8.03 -12.69 -12.37
N VAL A 136 8.06 -11.49 -11.79
CA VAL A 136 9.28 -10.83 -11.31
C VAL A 136 9.23 -10.76 -9.80
N VAL A 137 10.07 -11.54 -9.12
CA VAL A 137 10.21 -11.49 -7.66
C VAL A 137 10.94 -10.21 -7.27
N SER A 138 10.28 -9.36 -6.50
CA SER A 138 10.83 -8.11 -5.97
C SER A 138 11.57 -8.35 -4.66
N ALA A 139 10.97 -9.07 -3.71
CA ALA A 139 11.60 -9.42 -2.45
C ALA A 139 11.37 -10.89 -2.09
N ASN A 140 12.38 -11.49 -1.46
CA ASN A 140 12.37 -12.86 -0.96
C ASN A 140 13.13 -12.88 0.37
N ARG A 141 12.39 -12.92 1.48
CA ARG A 141 12.92 -12.62 2.82
C ARG A 141 12.51 -13.67 3.83
N SER A 142 13.40 -13.94 4.77
CA SER A 142 13.08 -14.56 6.04
C SER A 142 12.76 -13.46 7.06
N GLY A 143 11.77 -13.72 7.89
CA GLY A 143 11.38 -12.91 9.03
C GLY A 143 11.59 -13.67 10.33
N GLU A 144 11.03 -13.12 11.40
CA GLU A 144 11.03 -13.75 12.71
C GLU A 144 10.17 -15.03 12.70
N ASN A 145 10.36 -15.90 13.70
CA ASN A 145 9.53 -17.08 13.94
C ASN A 145 9.39 -18.05 12.75
N SER A 146 10.40 -18.14 11.89
CA SER A 146 10.35 -18.94 10.65
C SER A 146 9.26 -18.50 9.67
N THR A 147 8.97 -17.20 9.65
CA THR A 147 8.15 -16.60 8.60
C THR A 147 8.98 -16.32 7.37
N TYR A 148 8.44 -16.55 6.19
CA TYR A 148 9.05 -16.25 4.91
C TYR A 148 8.06 -15.48 4.06
N LYS A 149 8.53 -14.42 3.40
CA LYS A 149 7.70 -13.55 2.57
C LYS A 149 8.30 -13.39 1.19
N VAL A 150 7.47 -13.59 0.17
CA VAL A 150 7.81 -13.35 -1.22
C VAL A 150 6.84 -12.32 -1.80
N THR A 151 7.38 -11.29 -2.42
CA THR A 151 6.62 -10.22 -3.08
C THR A 151 7.18 -9.99 -4.48
N GLY A 152 6.37 -9.41 -5.36
CA GLY A 152 6.78 -9.15 -6.73
C GLY A 152 5.68 -8.56 -7.58
N THR A 153 5.88 -8.63 -8.89
CA THR A 153 4.89 -8.30 -9.90
C THR A 153 4.67 -9.45 -10.86
N MET A 154 3.46 -9.52 -11.41
CA MET A 154 3.08 -10.45 -12.46
C MET A 154 2.57 -9.64 -13.66
N PHE A 155 3.15 -9.91 -14.83
CA PHE A 155 2.91 -9.13 -16.05
C PHE A 155 2.35 -10.03 -17.17
N ASN A 156 1.33 -9.55 -17.88
CA ASN A 156 0.77 -10.26 -19.03
C ASN A 156 1.47 -9.84 -20.34
N HIS A 157 2.36 -10.70 -20.86
CA HIS A 157 3.06 -10.47 -22.13
C HIS A 157 2.26 -10.88 -23.37
N SER A 158 1.11 -11.51 -23.19
CA SER A 158 0.32 -11.96 -24.33
C SER A 158 -0.55 -10.85 -24.92
N SER A 159 -1.16 -11.15 -26.06
CA SER A 159 -2.19 -10.31 -26.68
C SER A 159 -3.61 -10.59 -26.18
N LYS A 160 -3.79 -11.48 -25.20
CA LYS A 160 -5.11 -11.85 -24.67
C LYS A 160 -5.39 -11.20 -23.33
N MET A 161 -6.65 -10.87 -23.10
CA MET A 161 -7.16 -10.54 -21.77
C MET A 161 -7.32 -11.82 -20.94
N TYR A 162 -6.95 -11.78 -19.66
CA TYR A 162 -7.22 -12.86 -18.70
C TYR A 162 -8.12 -12.39 -17.57
N GLU A 163 -8.98 -13.29 -17.11
CA GLU A 163 -9.73 -13.17 -15.86
C GLU A 163 -9.39 -14.29 -14.88
N ALA A 164 -9.93 -14.19 -13.66
CA ALA A 164 -9.60 -15.08 -12.55
C ALA A 164 -8.07 -15.17 -12.39
N VAL A 165 -7.42 -14.03 -12.59
CA VAL A 165 -5.97 -13.91 -12.47
C VAL A 165 -5.59 -14.16 -11.03
N GLY A 166 -4.72 -15.14 -10.83
CA GLY A 166 -4.29 -15.61 -9.54
C GLY A 166 -2.90 -16.23 -9.63
N MET A 167 -2.40 -16.74 -8.51
CA MET A 167 -1.15 -17.47 -8.47
C MET A 167 -1.13 -18.38 -7.27
N ASN A 168 -0.58 -19.58 -7.45
CA ASN A 168 -0.37 -20.55 -6.40
C ASN A 168 1.11 -20.62 -6.03
N ALA A 169 1.40 -20.64 -4.73
CA ALA A 169 2.75 -20.81 -4.20
C ALA A 169 2.90 -22.18 -3.55
N THR A 170 4.00 -22.88 -3.85
CA THR A 170 4.40 -24.09 -3.13
C THR A 170 5.80 -23.87 -2.55
N PHE A 171 5.97 -24.09 -1.26
CA PHE A 171 7.26 -23.97 -0.56
C PHE A 171 7.81 -25.36 -0.22
N TYR A 172 9.13 -25.50 -0.18
CA TYR A 172 9.83 -26.73 0.16
C TYR A 172 10.86 -26.47 1.25
N ASP A 173 10.86 -27.31 2.28
CA ASP A 173 11.88 -27.31 3.32
C ASP A 173 13.13 -28.09 2.91
N ASP A 174 14.08 -28.19 3.83
CA ASP A 174 15.35 -28.88 3.60
C ASP A 174 15.28 -30.41 3.61
N GLN A 175 14.11 -30.97 3.93
CA GLN A 175 13.77 -32.38 3.76
C GLN A 175 12.95 -32.60 2.49
N ASN A 176 12.79 -31.55 1.66
CA ASN A 176 11.93 -31.53 0.49
C ASN A 176 10.44 -31.78 0.80
N PHE A 177 10.01 -31.51 2.04
CA PHE A 177 8.61 -31.55 2.43
C PHE A 177 7.87 -30.36 1.81
N ARG A 178 6.69 -30.62 1.26
CA ARG A 178 5.88 -29.65 0.53
C ARG A 178 4.93 -28.90 1.45
N HIS A 179 4.95 -27.57 1.39
CA HIS A 179 3.95 -26.70 1.99
C HIS A 179 3.17 -25.97 0.88
N GLY A 180 1.90 -26.33 0.68
CA GLY A 180 1.02 -25.73 -0.31
C GLY A 180 0.25 -26.75 -1.17
N PRO A 181 -0.45 -26.29 -2.23
CA PRO A 181 -0.41 -24.92 -2.75
C PRO A 181 -1.10 -23.93 -1.80
N LEU A 182 -0.58 -22.70 -1.76
CA LEU A 182 -1.15 -21.57 -1.04
C LEU A 182 -1.57 -20.49 -2.05
N ASP A 183 -2.78 -19.96 -1.88
CA ASP A 183 -3.27 -18.85 -2.70
C ASP A 183 -2.43 -17.59 -2.42
N VAL A 184 -1.85 -17.03 -3.49
CA VAL A 184 -1.11 -15.78 -3.42
C VAL A 184 -2.09 -14.61 -3.48
N ASN A 185 -1.85 -13.58 -2.66
CA ASN A 185 -2.60 -12.33 -2.77
C ASN A 185 -2.22 -11.59 -4.06
N VAL A 186 -3.13 -11.58 -5.04
CA VAL A 186 -3.05 -10.86 -6.31
C VAL A 186 -4.26 -9.93 -6.41
N PRO A 187 -4.09 -8.59 -6.31
CA PRO A 187 -5.22 -7.66 -6.25
C PRO A 187 -6.09 -7.60 -7.49
N PHE A 188 -5.55 -7.88 -8.67
CA PHE A 188 -6.26 -7.69 -9.92
C PHE A 188 -6.72 -9.02 -10.50
N GLN A 189 -8.05 -9.18 -10.61
CA GLN A 189 -8.66 -10.39 -11.17
C GLN A 189 -8.73 -10.38 -12.69
N LEU A 190 -8.48 -9.24 -13.31
CA LEU A 190 -8.40 -9.00 -14.74
C LEU A 190 -7.01 -8.47 -15.06
N LEU A 191 -6.38 -8.96 -16.12
CA LEU A 191 -5.06 -8.50 -16.56
C LEU A 191 -4.99 -8.43 -18.09
N ALA A 192 -4.98 -7.22 -18.62
CA ALA A 192 -4.91 -6.94 -20.05
C ALA A 192 -3.49 -7.10 -20.61
N PRO A 193 -3.34 -7.19 -21.94
CA PRO A 193 -2.04 -7.14 -22.58
C PRO A 193 -1.20 -5.95 -22.12
N GLY A 194 -0.02 -6.22 -21.57
CA GLY A 194 0.90 -5.18 -21.13
C GLY A 194 0.62 -4.59 -19.73
N GLU A 195 -0.39 -5.08 -19.03
CA GLU A 195 -0.67 -4.74 -17.64
C GLU A 195 0.14 -5.62 -16.67
N GLU A 196 0.35 -5.08 -15.47
CA GLU A 196 0.95 -5.78 -14.34
C GLU A 196 0.13 -5.64 -13.07
N THR A 197 0.23 -6.64 -12.20
CA THR A 197 -0.33 -6.63 -10.85
C THR A 197 0.75 -6.99 -9.84
N PRO A 198 0.83 -6.30 -8.70
CA PRO A 198 1.71 -6.74 -7.61
C PRO A 198 1.15 -8.01 -6.95
N PHE A 199 2.02 -8.73 -6.24
CA PHE A 199 1.61 -9.87 -5.44
C PHE A 199 2.38 -9.96 -4.11
N SER A 200 1.81 -10.66 -3.14
CA SER A 200 2.46 -10.99 -1.87
C SER A 200 1.98 -12.34 -1.36
N ILE A 201 2.92 -13.15 -0.86
CA ILE A 201 2.64 -14.38 -0.12
C ILE A 201 3.55 -14.46 1.09
N GLU A 202 3.00 -15.00 2.17
CA GLU A 202 3.71 -15.24 3.41
C GLU A 202 3.40 -16.65 3.92
N ILE A 203 4.41 -17.33 4.46
CA ILE A 203 4.28 -18.63 5.09
C ILE A 203 5.05 -18.66 6.40
N ALA A 204 4.48 -19.29 7.43
CA ALA A 204 5.20 -19.64 8.66
C ALA A 204 5.49 -21.14 8.67
N ALA A 205 6.72 -21.52 8.32
CA ALA A 205 7.16 -22.91 8.26
C ALA A 205 8.65 -23.00 8.58
N ARG A 206 9.07 -24.09 9.24
CA ARG A 206 10.48 -24.24 9.63
C ARG A 206 11.33 -24.62 8.43
N ARG A 207 12.53 -24.04 8.34
CA ARG A 207 13.61 -24.50 7.43
C ARG A 207 13.21 -24.49 5.95
N VAL A 208 12.36 -23.55 5.53
CA VAL A 208 12.02 -23.36 4.11
C VAL A 208 13.28 -22.97 3.35
N GLN A 209 13.57 -23.68 2.25
CA GLN A 209 14.74 -23.46 1.41
C GLN A 209 14.38 -22.99 0.01
N SER A 210 13.22 -23.38 -0.51
CA SER A 210 12.84 -23.04 -1.87
C SER A 210 11.34 -22.86 -2.03
N PHE A 211 10.94 -22.22 -3.14
CA PHE A 211 9.54 -21.99 -3.46
C PHE A 211 9.32 -22.01 -4.97
N LEU A 212 8.11 -22.38 -5.38
CA LEU A 212 7.62 -22.36 -6.74
C LEU A 212 6.38 -21.47 -6.79
N LEU A 213 6.27 -20.66 -7.85
CA LEU A 213 5.12 -19.82 -8.13
C LEU A 213 4.51 -20.27 -9.46
N HIS A 214 3.24 -20.65 -9.43
CA HIS A 214 2.48 -21.07 -10.61
C HIS A 214 1.35 -20.07 -10.88
N PRO A 215 1.42 -19.27 -11.95
CA PRO A 215 0.37 -18.30 -12.27
C PRO A 215 -0.90 -19.00 -12.76
N GLU A 216 -2.05 -18.39 -12.50
CA GLU A 216 -3.35 -18.89 -12.92
C GLU A 216 -4.16 -17.79 -13.62
N GLY A 217 -5.04 -18.21 -14.53
CA GLY A 217 -5.93 -17.31 -15.24
C GLY A 217 -6.55 -17.98 -16.46
N ARG A 218 -7.68 -17.45 -16.93
CA ARG A 218 -8.34 -17.91 -18.14
C ARG A 218 -8.61 -16.76 -19.09
N ALA A 219 -8.48 -17.01 -20.38
CA ALA A 219 -8.78 -16.01 -21.39
C ALA A 219 -10.25 -15.56 -21.29
N THR A 220 -10.51 -14.27 -21.45
CA THR A 220 -11.85 -13.69 -21.33
C THR A 220 -12.14 -12.68 -22.43
N GLY A 221 -13.42 -12.40 -22.65
CA GLY A 221 -13.90 -11.28 -23.46
C GLY A 221 -14.21 -10.01 -22.65
N ARG A 222 -14.02 -10.04 -21.32
CA ARG A 222 -14.10 -8.84 -20.47
C ARG A 222 -12.98 -7.87 -20.83
N GLU A 223 -13.13 -6.59 -20.48
CA GLU A 223 -12.15 -5.55 -20.77
C GLU A 223 -11.74 -4.84 -19.46
N SER A 224 -10.43 -4.79 -19.19
CA SER A 224 -9.86 -3.85 -18.22
C SER A 224 -9.94 -2.45 -18.79
N ALA A 225 -10.22 -1.48 -17.94
CA ALA A 225 -10.23 -0.07 -18.29
C ALA A 225 -9.34 0.71 -17.31
N PRO A 226 -8.45 1.59 -17.82
CA PRO A 226 -7.57 2.38 -16.97
C PRO A 226 -8.36 3.42 -16.19
N VAL A 227 -7.85 3.79 -15.01
CA VAL A 227 -8.36 4.90 -14.20
C VAL A 227 -7.23 5.87 -13.85
N THR A 228 -7.58 7.15 -13.66
CA THR A 228 -6.61 8.17 -13.26
C THR A 228 -6.74 8.43 -11.76
N LEU A 229 -5.68 8.19 -11.00
CA LEU A 229 -5.65 8.51 -9.58
C LEU A 229 -5.29 9.98 -9.35
N SER A 230 -6.03 10.66 -8.47
CA SER A 230 -5.80 12.06 -8.10
C SER A 230 -6.08 12.29 -6.61
N ASN A 231 -5.67 13.46 -6.09
CA ASN A 231 -5.83 13.83 -4.68
C ASN A 231 -5.32 12.76 -3.70
N VAL A 232 -4.26 12.06 -4.09
CA VAL A 232 -3.68 10.97 -3.31
C VAL A 232 -3.02 11.55 -2.07
N SER A 233 -3.42 11.04 -0.92
CA SER A 233 -2.91 11.41 0.39
C SER A 233 -2.47 10.16 1.13
N LEU A 234 -1.36 10.26 1.84
CA LEU A 234 -0.83 9.21 2.70
C LEU A 234 -0.91 9.69 4.14
N SER A 235 -1.45 8.84 5.02
CA SER A 235 -1.53 9.08 6.46
C SER A 235 -1.20 7.80 7.23
N TYR A 236 -0.78 7.95 8.48
CA TYR A 236 -0.58 6.81 9.37
C TYR A 236 -1.91 6.53 10.09
N ALA A 237 -2.50 5.36 9.83
CA ALA A 237 -3.71 4.91 10.50
C ALA A 237 -3.30 3.98 11.65
N GLY A 238 -2.97 4.59 12.79
CA GLY A 238 -2.44 3.89 13.96
C GLY A 238 -0.98 3.45 13.80
N THR A 239 -0.57 2.45 14.58
CA THR A 239 0.79 1.91 14.56
C THR A 239 1.01 0.88 13.44
N ASP A 240 -0.06 0.24 12.97
CA ASP A 240 0.07 -1.03 12.23
C ASP A 240 -0.20 -0.88 10.73
N SER A 241 -0.71 0.28 10.28
CA SER A 241 -1.06 0.47 8.88
C SER A 241 -0.75 1.88 8.36
N VAL A 242 -0.42 1.92 7.08
CA VAL A 242 -0.44 3.13 6.27
C VAL A 242 -1.80 3.19 5.57
N ARG A 243 -2.47 4.33 5.65
CA ARG A 243 -3.70 4.61 4.93
C ARG A 243 -3.40 5.54 3.76
N ILE A 244 -3.77 5.10 2.56
CA ILE A 244 -3.68 5.90 1.34
C ILE A 244 -5.10 6.13 0.84
N SER A 245 -5.48 7.39 0.66
CA SER A 245 -6.81 7.76 0.17
C SER A 245 -6.72 8.73 -0.99
N GLY A 246 -7.70 8.70 -1.89
CA GLY A 246 -7.74 9.61 -3.04
C GLY A 246 -9.00 9.41 -3.88
N LEU A 247 -8.94 9.89 -5.11
CA LEU A 247 -10.00 9.72 -6.11
C LEU A 247 -9.47 8.89 -7.29
N ALA A 248 -10.30 8.00 -7.82
CA ALA A 248 -10.09 7.31 -9.08
C ALA A 248 -11.11 7.84 -10.10
N ALA A 249 -10.61 8.54 -11.12
CA ALA A 249 -11.41 9.12 -12.19
C ALA A 249 -11.51 8.17 -13.37
N ASN A 250 -12.65 8.17 -14.06
CA ASN A 250 -12.84 7.49 -15.33
C ASN A 250 -12.43 8.41 -16.50
N PRO A 251 -11.24 8.23 -17.12
CA PRO A 251 -10.86 9.00 -18.30
C PRO A 251 -11.51 8.50 -19.59
N ASN A 252 -12.15 7.33 -19.56
CA ASN A 252 -12.61 6.62 -20.74
C ASN A 252 -13.91 7.24 -21.30
N ALA A 253 -14.14 7.08 -22.60
CA ALA A 253 -15.37 7.53 -23.27
C ALA A 253 -16.60 6.63 -23.00
N PHE A 254 -16.48 5.67 -22.09
CA PHE A 254 -17.50 4.69 -21.73
C PHE A 254 -17.59 4.55 -20.21
N MET A 255 -18.69 3.98 -19.71
CA MET A 255 -18.90 3.73 -18.28
C MET A 255 -17.97 2.62 -17.78
N ILE A 256 -17.49 2.75 -16.55
CA ILE A 256 -16.67 1.72 -15.90
C ILE A 256 -17.30 1.29 -14.57
N LYS A 257 -16.85 0.15 -14.06
CA LYS A 257 -17.23 -0.38 -12.75
C LYS A 257 -16.08 -1.06 -12.03
N ASN A 258 -16.32 -1.42 -10.77
CA ASN A 258 -15.42 -2.27 -9.96
C ASN A 258 -13.97 -1.76 -9.93
N VAL A 259 -13.77 -0.50 -9.50
CA VAL A 259 -12.42 0.07 -9.41
C VAL A 259 -11.62 -0.66 -8.34
N ALA A 260 -10.51 -1.28 -8.74
CA ALA A 260 -9.55 -1.90 -7.85
C ALA A 260 -8.32 -1.00 -7.73
N VAL A 261 -7.87 -0.75 -6.50
CA VAL A 261 -6.63 -0.02 -6.23
C VAL A 261 -5.73 -0.88 -5.35
N ALA A 262 -4.51 -1.12 -5.81
CA ALA A 262 -3.47 -1.79 -5.04
C ALA A 262 -2.35 -0.79 -4.74
N GLY A 263 -1.72 -0.94 -3.58
CA GLY A 263 -0.56 -0.14 -3.23
C GLY A 263 0.53 -0.99 -2.60
N VAL A 264 1.76 -0.69 -3.00
CA VAL A 264 2.97 -1.31 -2.46
C VAL A 264 3.78 -0.29 -1.69
N LEU A 265 4.34 -0.71 -0.57
CA LEU A 265 5.38 0.02 0.13
C LEU A 265 6.74 -0.51 -0.34
N LEU A 266 7.65 0.40 -0.68
CA LEU A 266 8.97 0.11 -1.22
C LEU A 266 10.05 0.55 -0.23
N ASP A 267 11.08 -0.26 -0.05
CA ASP A 267 12.26 0.14 0.72
C ASP A 267 13.28 0.95 -0.11
N GLY A 268 14.45 1.21 0.46
CA GLY A 268 15.49 2.01 -0.18
C GLY A 268 16.18 1.35 -1.37
N SER A 269 15.97 0.05 -1.54
CA SER A 269 16.42 -0.70 -2.71
C SER A 269 15.33 -0.84 -3.78
N GLY A 270 14.14 -0.27 -3.54
CA GLY A 270 12.98 -0.39 -4.43
C GLY A 270 12.27 -1.74 -4.34
N GLN A 271 12.56 -2.56 -3.32
CA GLN A 271 11.87 -3.84 -3.12
C GLN A 271 10.52 -3.65 -2.44
N ILE A 272 9.52 -4.43 -2.85
CA ILE A 272 8.18 -4.45 -2.26
C ILE A 272 8.24 -5.10 -0.87
N VAL A 273 8.00 -4.31 0.17
CA VAL A 273 8.04 -4.77 1.58
C VAL A 273 6.65 -5.02 2.16
N SER A 274 5.64 -4.36 1.62
CA SER A 274 4.24 -4.56 2.00
C SER A 274 3.31 -4.27 0.83
N LEU A 275 2.16 -4.93 0.83
CA LEU A 275 1.12 -4.84 -0.19
C LEU A 275 -0.23 -4.73 0.53
N GLY A 276 -1.09 -3.86 0.01
CA GLY A 276 -2.51 -3.85 0.33
C GLY A 276 -3.33 -3.56 -0.92
N SER A 277 -4.62 -3.85 -0.87
CA SER A 277 -5.56 -3.52 -1.93
C SER A 277 -6.92 -3.13 -1.35
N THR A 278 -7.71 -2.44 -2.17
CA THR A 278 -9.10 -2.06 -1.88
C THR A 278 -9.92 -2.12 -3.16
N TYR A 279 -11.22 -2.36 -3.03
CA TYR A 279 -12.16 -2.41 -4.14
C TYR A 279 -13.31 -1.43 -3.87
N VAL A 280 -13.59 -0.58 -4.86
CA VAL A 280 -14.77 0.27 -4.86
C VAL A 280 -15.81 -0.41 -5.75
N LEU A 281 -16.72 -1.13 -5.11
CA LEU A 281 -17.83 -1.83 -5.77
C LEU A 281 -18.92 -0.82 -6.15
N GLN A 282 -18.67 -0.09 -7.22
CA GLN A 282 -19.60 0.85 -7.82
C GLN A 282 -19.69 0.57 -9.32
N GLU A 283 -20.92 0.65 -9.83
CA GLU A 283 -21.27 0.52 -11.25
C GLU A 283 -21.58 1.90 -11.84
N ASP A 284 -21.72 1.97 -13.17
CA ASP A 284 -22.12 3.19 -13.89
C ASP A 284 -21.24 4.43 -13.61
N ILE A 285 -19.94 4.24 -13.41
CA ILE A 285 -19.03 5.37 -13.24
C ILE A 285 -18.85 6.03 -14.62
N THR A 286 -19.61 7.09 -14.85
CA THR A 286 -19.65 7.80 -16.14
C THR A 286 -18.32 8.48 -16.48
N GLN A 287 -18.14 8.82 -17.77
CA GLN A 287 -16.96 9.54 -18.25
C GLN A 287 -16.71 10.81 -17.42
N ASN A 288 -15.45 11.02 -17.04
CA ASN A 288 -14.97 12.13 -16.19
C ASN A 288 -15.52 12.14 -14.75
N SER A 289 -16.36 11.18 -14.36
CA SER A 289 -16.73 11.00 -12.96
C SER A 289 -15.59 10.36 -12.17
N SER A 290 -15.62 10.54 -10.84
CA SER A 290 -14.62 9.99 -9.93
C SER A 290 -15.27 9.29 -8.75
N VAL A 291 -14.61 8.26 -8.25
CA VAL A 291 -14.98 7.56 -7.01
C VAL A 291 -13.86 7.68 -5.99
N ALA A 292 -14.21 7.79 -4.71
CA ALA A 292 -13.22 7.81 -3.64
C ALA A 292 -12.73 6.40 -3.33
N PHE A 293 -11.43 6.27 -3.04
CA PHE A 293 -10.86 5.02 -2.54
C PHE A 293 -10.16 5.24 -1.19
N ASP A 294 -10.15 4.18 -0.38
CA ASP A 294 -9.47 4.10 0.91
C ASP A 294 -8.72 2.77 0.98
N LEU A 295 -7.39 2.85 0.95
CA LEU A 295 -6.48 1.73 0.91
C LEU A 295 -5.71 1.65 2.23
N ARG A 296 -5.67 0.47 2.84
CA ARG A 296 -4.83 0.18 4.00
C ARG A 296 -3.74 -0.82 3.64
N ILE A 297 -2.51 -0.51 4.00
CA ILE A 297 -1.34 -1.38 3.78
C ILE A 297 -0.66 -1.63 5.13
N PRO A 298 -0.35 -2.89 5.51
CA PRO A 298 0.40 -3.17 6.71
C PRO A 298 1.70 -2.37 6.77
N ARG A 299 1.92 -1.68 7.89
CA ARG A 299 3.06 -0.78 8.04
C ARG A 299 4.31 -1.57 8.39
N VAL A 300 5.32 -1.38 7.57
CA VAL A 300 6.71 -1.80 7.80
C VAL A 300 7.62 -0.63 7.42
N PRO A 301 8.91 -0.59 7.82
CA PRO A 301 9.82 0.46 7.35
C PRO A 301 9.84 0.55 5.82
N PHE A 302 9.55 1.73 5.28
CA PHE A 302 9.49 1.99 3.84
C PHE A 302 10.02 3.40 3.53
N LEU A 303 10.38 3.64 2.27
CA LEU A 303 10.89 4.92 1.77
C LEU A 303 9.98 5.54 0.72
N ARG A 304 9.32 4.71 -0.10
CA ARG A 304 8.43 5.15 -1.18
C ARG A 304 7.20 4.24 -1.23
N TYR A 305 6.16 4.67 -1.92
CA TYR A 305 5.02 3.83 -2.26
C TYR A 305 4.71 3.95 -3.74
N GLN A 306 4.06 2.93 -4.29
CA GLN A 306 3.56 2.90 -5.66
C GLN A 306 2.12 2.41 -5.65
N LEU A 307 1.28 3.01 -6.48
CA LEU A 307 -0.11 2.63 -6.65
C LEU A 307 -0.32 2.02 -8.03
N TYR A 308 -1.20 1.02 -8.06
CA TYR A 308 -1.73 0.40 -9.26
C TYR A 308 -3.24 0.55 -9.19
N ALA A 309 -3.88 0.79 -10.32
CA ALA A 309 -5.34 0.84 -10.36
C ALA A 309 -5.87 0.37 -11.70
N GLN A 310 -7.02 -0.29 -11.64
CA GLN A 310 -7.76 -0.73 -12.80
C GLN A 310 -9.25 -0.66 -12.51
N SER A 311 -10.04 -0.74 -13.57
CA SER A 311 -11.48 -0.90 -13.51
C SER A 311 -11.91 -1.87 -14.60
N GLU A 312 -13.20 -2.16 -14.65
CA GLU A 312 -13.78 -2.96 -15.72
C GLU A 312 -14.68 -2.09 -16.57
N ARG A 313 -14.68 -2.30 -17.89
CA ARG A 313 -15.67 -1.66 -18.75
C ARG A 313 -17.08 -2.11 -18.37
N ASP A 314 -17.98 -1.14 -18.25
CA ASP A 314 -19.40 -1.39 -18.12
C ASP A 314 -20.05 -1.43 -19.51
N TRP A 315 -20.90 -2.44 -19.72
CA TRP A 315 -21.49 -2.74 -21.04
C TRP A 315 -22.99 -2.45 -21.11
N GLU A 316 -23.58 -1.99 -20.00
CA GLU A 316 -25.02 -1.68 -19.89
C GLU A 316 -25.36 -0.27 -20.39
#